data_AF-A0A7X7ZAY5-F1
#
_entry.id   AF-A0A7X7ZAY5-F1
#
_cell.length_a   1.000
_cell.length_b   1.000
_cell.length_c   1.000
_cell.angle_alpha   90.00
_cell.angle_beta   90.00
_cell.angle_gamma   90.00
#
_symmetry.space_group_name_H-M   'P 1'
#
loop_
_entity.id
_entity.type
_entity.pdbx_description
1 polymer ?
#
loop_
_entity_poly.entity_id
_entity_poly.type
_entity_poly.pdbx_seq_one_letter_code
_entity_poly.pdbx_strand_id
1 'polypeptide(L)'
;MKTKRISLLALGLLALIVLPFIAGCGAKTNDIVEVSYVEKKEIDGSTMRVYAFQVKNFIDNRMIWGELEEFSRMQTYKPGDNTVIYFFEKKEAIPDLTKTGINLTEECKKSCIAGFWKYPDGTQVFTPFPFS
;
A
#
# COMPACT_ATOMS: atom_id res chain seq x y z
N MET A 1 -43.32 33.54 -17.84
CA MET A 1 -42.04 33.24 -17.15
C MET A 1 -41.31 32.16 -17.94
N LYS A 2 -40.02 32.39 -18.25
CA LYS A 2 -39.20 31.62 -19.20
C LYS A 2 -38.82 30.23 -18.63
N THR A 3 -39.11 29.18 -19.39
CA THR A 3 -38.61 27.82 -19.19
C THR A 3 -37.10 27.79 -19.42
N LYS A 4 -36.34 27.49 -18.37
CA LYS A 4 -34.88 27.35 -18.43
C LYS A 4 -34.53 26.08 -19.22
N ARG A 5 -34.02 26.25 -20.44
CA ARG A 5 -33.30 25.21 -21.17
C ARG A 5 -31.97 24.97 -20.44
N ILE A 6 -31.93 23.95 -19.61
CA ILE A 6 -30.68 23.50 -18.97
C ILE A 6 -29.78 22.99 -20.09
N SER A 7 -28.65 23.67 -20.26
CA SER A 7 -27.67 23.39 -21.30
C SER A 7 -27.08 21.99 -21.12
N LEU A 8 -27.33 21.07 -22.06
CA LEU A 8 -26.72 19.73 -22.10
C LEU A 8 -25.18 19.77 -22.10
N LEU A 9 -24.57 20.91 -22.44
CA LEU A 9 -23.13 21.11 -22.36
C LEU A 9 -22.58 21.02 -20.92
N ALA A 10 -23.36 21.47 -19.92
CA ALA A 10 -22.92 21.46 -18.53
C ALA A 10 -22.89 20.04 -17.92
N LEU A 11 -23.80 19.16 -18.35
CA LEU A 11 -23.78 17.75 -17.95
C LEU A 11 -22.61 16.98 -18.59
N GLY A 12 -22.28 17.29 -19.85
CA GLY A 12 -21.15 16.68 -20.55
C GLY A 12 -19.79 17.08 -19.95
N LEU A 13 -19.64 18.33 -19.52
CA LEU A 13 -18.42 18.82 -18.88
C LEU A 13 -18.24 18.24 -17.46
N LEU A 14 -19.33 18.03 -16.72
CA LEU A 14 -19.27 17.40 -15.40
C LEU A 14 -18.84 15.93 -15.50
N ALA A 15 -19.32 15.20 -16.52
CA ALA A 15 -18.90 13.82 -16.76
C ALA A 15 -17.40 13.70 -17.06
N LEU A 16 -16.81 14.64 -17.80
CA LEU A 16 -15.38 14.68 -18.11
C LEU A 16 -14.48 14.95 -16.90
N ILE A 17 -14.99 15.63 -15.87
CA ILE A 17 -14.25 15.91 -14.62
C ILE A 17 -14.37 14.74 -13.63
N VAL A 18 -15.46 13.98 -13.67
CA VAL A 18 -15.70 12.84 -12.77
C VAL A 18 -15.15 11.51 -13.32
N LEU A 19 -15.05 11.35 -14.64
CA LEU A 19 -14.55 10.12 -15.27
C LEU A 19 -13.08 9.74 -14.97
N PRO A 20 -12.11 10.67 -14.76
CA PRO A 20 -10.77 10.25 -14.39
C PRO A 20 -10.67 9.74 -12.95
N PHE A 21 -11.71 9.88 -12.12
CA PHE A 21 -11.74 9.35 -10.74
C PHE A 21 -12.29 7.92 -10.64
N ILE A 22 -12.95 7.39 -11.68
CA ILE A 22 -13.56 6.04 -11.65
C ILE A 22 -12.69 5.02 -12.42
N ALA A 23 -11.74 5.48 -13.21
CA ALA A 23 -10.73 4.64 -13.87
C ALA A 23 -9.44 4.53 -13.05
N GLY A 24 -9.56 4.51 -11.71
CA GLY A 24 -8.56 3.86 -10.88
C GLY A 24 -8.57 2.39 -11.26
N CYS A 25 -7.72 2.02 -12.22
CA CYS A 25 -7.26 0.64 -12.38
C CYS A 25 -6.48 0.32 -11.10
N GLY A 26 -7.22 0.03 -10.04
CA GLY A 26 -6.66 -0.70 -8.92
C GLY A 26 -6.23 -2.05 -9.47
N ALA A 27 -5.10 -2.54 -8.97
CA ALA A 27 -4.82 -3.96 -8.98
C ALA A 27 -6.11 -4.71 -8.71
N LYS A 28 -6.27 -5.89 -9.31
CA LYS A 28 -7.10 -6.89 -8.65
C LYS A 28 -6.43 -7.16 -7.30
N THR A 29 -6.86 -6.45 -6.25
CA THR A 29 -6.40 -6.58 -4.86
C THR A 29 -6.42 -8.03 -4.37
N ASN A 30 -7.15 -8.91 -5.07
CA ASN A 30 -7.16 -10.37 -4.94
C ASN A 30 -5.77 -11.04 -5.02
N ASP A 31 -4.77 -10.42 -5.64
CA ASP A 31 -3.43 -11.00 -5.76
C ASP A 31 -2.48 -10.59 -4.62
N ILE A 32 -2.88 -9.62 -3.78
CA ILE A 32 -2.12 -9.22 -2.57
C ILE A 32 -2.76 -9.90 -1.36
N VAL A 33 -2.02 -10.79 -0.70
CA VAL A 33 -2.53 -11.59 0.42
C VAL A 33 -1.74 -11.28 1.68
N GLU A 34 -2.42 -10.87 2.75
CA GLU A 34 -1.78 -10.75 4.07
C GLU A 34 -1.37 -12.14 4.54
N VAL A 35 -0.12 -12.27 4.97
CA VAL A 35 0.46 -13.55 5.37
C VAL A 35 1.05 -13.50 6.77
N SER A 36 1.41 -12.31 7.25
CA SER A 36 1.88 -12.11 8.61
C SER A 36 1.60 -10.69 9.05
N TYR A 37 1.27 -10.54 10.33
CA TYR A 37 1.04 -9.26 10.99
C TYR A 37 1.55 -9.34 12.42
N VAL A 38 2.20 -8.27 12.87
CA VAL A 38 2.51 -8.06 14.29
C VAL A 38 2.24 -6.62 14.68
N GLU A 39 1.65 -6.46 15.86
CA GLU A 39 1.51 -5.18 16.53
C GLU A 39 2.34 -5.20 17.80
N LYS A 40 3.15 -4.17 18.01
CA LYS A 40 3.94 -4.01 19.23
C LYS A 40 3.73 -2.63 19.80
N LYS A 41 3.56 -2.56 21.12
CA LYS A 41 3.61 -1.30 21.86
C LYS A 41 5.06 -0.92 22.11
N GLU A 42 5.40 0.30 21.72
CA GLU A 42 6.71 0.88 21.98
C GLU A 42 6.74 1.54 23.37
N ILE A 43 7.95 1.77 23.88
CA ILE A 43 8.18 2.30 25.23
C ILE A 43 7.58 3.70 25.41
N ASP A 44 7.53 4.49 24.32
CA ASP A 44 6.95 5.83 24.29
C ASP A 44 5.41 5.83 24.22
N GLY A 45 4.78 4.66 24.24
CA GLY A 45 3.33 4.48 24.15
C GLY A 45 2.77 4.44 22.73
N SER A 46 3.61 4.70 21.71
CA SER A 46 3.25 4.53 20.31
C SER A 46 3.08 3.05 19.95
N THR A 47 2.47 2.80 18.80
CA THR A 47 2.26 1.45 18.28
C THR A 47 3.07 1.26 17.01
N MET A 48 3.83 0.18 16.94
CA MET A 48 4.48 -0.29 15.71
C MET A 48 3.64 -1.42 15.12
N ARG A 49 3.16 -1.24 13.89
CA ARG A 49 2.47 -2.26 13.10
C ARG A 49 3.36 -2.71 11.97
N VAL A 50 3.59 -4.00 11.85
CA VAL A 50 4.37 -4.58 10.75
C VAL A 50 3.52 -5.60 10.02
N TYR A 51 3.37 -5.40 8.72
CA TYR A 51 2.65 -6.29 7.82
C TYR A 51 3.63 -6.95 6.86
N ALA A 52 3.35 -8.21 6.53
CA ALA A 52 3.92 -8.87 5.37
C ALA A 52 2.79 -9.32 4.46
N PHE A 53 2.93 -9.01 3.17
CA PHE A 53 2.02 -9.45 2.12
C PHE A 53 2.76 -10.30 1.10
N GLN A 54 2.07 -11.32 0.60
CA GLN A 54 2.45 -12.01 -0.62
C GLN A 54 1.80 -11.32 -1.83
N VAL A 55 2.58 -11.06 -2.87
CA VAL A 55 2.09 -10.60 -4.18
C VAL A 55 2.12 -11.79 -5.14
N LYS A 56 0.94 -12.34 -5.44
CA LYS A 56 0.81 -13.44 -6.41
C LYS A 56 1.06 -12.92 -7.82
N ASN A 57 1.75 -13.72 -8.63
CA ASN A 57 2.02 -13.42 -10.04
C ASN A 57 2.69 -12.05 -10.25
N PHE A 58 3.66 -11.71 -9.41
CA PHE A 58 4.40 -10.45 -9.56
C PHE A 58 5.07 -10.38 -10.95
N ILE A 59 4.80 -9.29 -11.67
CA ILE A 59 5.43 -8.98 -12.95
C ILE A 59 6.01 -7.59 -12.80
N ASP A 60 7.34 -7.48 -12.80
CA ASP A 60 8.04 -6.20 -12.63
C ASP A 60 7.68 -5.23 -13.77
N ASN A 61 6.79 -4.29 -13.48
CA ASN A 61 6.36 -3.24 -14.39
C ASN A 61 5.84 -2.02 -13.62
N ARG A 62 5.75 -0.87 -14.28
CA ARG A 62 5.35 0.39 -13.63
C ARG A 62 3.96 0.34 -12.98
N MET A 63 3.04 -0.44 -13.53
CA MET A 63 1.66 -0.52 -13.04
C MET A 63 1.62 -1.21 -11.68
N ILE A 64 2.27 -2.37 -11.52
CA ILE A 64 2.27 -3.09 -10.24
C ILE A 64 2.91 -2.26 -9.13
N TRP A 65 3.96 -1.48 -9.43
CA TRP A 65 4.60 -0.64 -8.42
C TRP A 65 3.67 0.45 -7.88
N GLY A 66 2.94 1.13 -8.78
CA GLY A 66 1.94 2.12 -8.36
C GLY A 66 0.80 1.50 -7.55
N GLU A 67 0.38 0.29 -7.91
CA GLU A 67 -0.66 -0.45 -7.19
C GLU A 67 -0.22 -0.86 -5.78
N LEU A 68 1.01 -1.35 -5.62
CA LEU A 68 1.56 -1.70 -4.30
C LEU A 68 1.66 -0.46 -3.41
N GLU A 69 2.13 0.66 -3.96
CA GLU A 69 2.22 1.92 -3.23
C GLU A 69 0.83 2.42 -2.81
N GLU A 70 -0.16 2.42 -3.70
CA GLU A 70 -1.54 2.82 -3.38
C GLU A 70 -2.16 1.89 -2.33
N PHE A 71 -1.99 0.58 -2.48
CA PHE A 71 -2.44 -0.42 -1.51
C PHE A 71 -1.84 -0.16 -0.12
N SER A 72 -0.55 0.16 -0.05
CA SER A 72 0.13 0.51 1.21
C SER A 72 -0.47 1.75 1.86
N ARG A 73 -0.82 2.78 1.08
CA ARG A 73 -1.39 4.03 1.60
C ARG A 73 -2.78 3.84 2.21
N MET A 74 -3.53 2.84 1.75
CA MET A 74 -4.84 2.48 2.27
C MET A 74 -4.80 1.65 3.56
N GLN A 75 -3.64 1.13 3.96
CA GLN A 75 -3.54 0.34 5.19
C GLN A 75 -3.81 1.17 6.44
N THR A 76 -4.35 0.51 7.46
CA THR A 76 -4.72 1.14 8.74
C THR A 76 -3.54 1.89 9.33
N TYR A 77 -3.77 3.17 9.58
CA TYR A 77 -2.80 4.07 10.18
C TYR A 77 -3.48 4.98 11.20
N LYS A 78 -2.77 5.24 12.28
CA LYS A 78 -3.15 6.24 13.28
C LYS A 78 -2.00 7.23 13.44
N PRO A 79 -2.27 8.56 13.43
CA PRO A 79 -1.25 9.55 13.76
C PRO A 79 -0.58 9.24 15.10
N GLY A 80 0.75 9.34 15.16
CA GLY A 80 1.54 8.94 16.33
C GLY A 80 2.02 7.49 16.34
N ASP A 81 1.53 6.64 15.43
CA ASP A 81 1.99 5.25 15.28
C ASP A 81 2.94 5.09 14.08
N ASN A 82 3.68 3.99 14.08
CA ASN A 82 4.49 3.55 12.95
C ASN A 82 3.80 2.39 12.22
N THR A 83 3.85 2.40 10.90
CA THR A 83 3.41 1.26 10.07
C THR A 83 4.51 0.91 9.09
N VAL A 84 4.89 -0.36 9.06
CA VAL A 84 5.83 -0.94 8.11
C VAL A 84 5.14 -2.05 7.34
N ILE A 85 5.33 -2.08 6.04
CA ILE A 85 4.77 -3.10 5.16
C ILE A 85 5.89 -3.67 4.32
N TYR A 86 5.97 -4.99 4.25
CA TYR A 86 6.87 -5.71 3.35
C TYR A 86 6.07 -6.54 2.35
N PHE A 87 6.50 -6.51 1.09
CA PHE A 87 5.92 -7.31 0.01
C PHE A 87 6.89 -8.38 -0.44
N PHE A 88 6.39 -9.61 -0.62
CA PHE A 88 7.17 -10.76 -1.03
C PHE A 88 6.51 -11.48 -2.20
N GLU A 89 7.32 -12.02 -3.11
CA GLU A 89 6.79 -12.80 -4.25
C GLU A 89 6.33 -14.18 -3.79
N LYS A 90 7.17 -14.82 -2.98
CA LYS A 90 7.04 -16.23 -2.59
C LYS A 90 6.70 -16.34 -1.12
N LYS A 91 5.63 -17.06 -0.81
CA LYS A 91 5.15 -17.30 0.57
C LYS A 91 6.21 -17.95 1.47
N GLU A 92 7.03 -18.83 0.93
CA GLU A 92 8.04 -19.60 1.67
C GLU A 92 9.17 -18.72 2.21
N ALA A 93 9.36 -17.54 1.62
CA ALA A 93 10.45 -16.65 1.95
C ALA A 93 10.03 -15.52 2.91
N ILE A 94 8.83 -15.66 3.50
CA ILE A 94 8.20 -14.65 4.34
C ILE A 94 8.58 -14.91 5.79
N PRO A 95 9.14 -13.91 6.49
CA PRO A 95 9.59 -14.07 7.86
C PRO A 95 8.42 -14.22 8.83
N ASP A 96 8.69 -14.92 9.93
CA ASP A 96 7.88 -14.82 11.13
C ASP A 96 8.10 -13.43 11.76
N LEU A 97 7.18 -12.50 11.51
CA LEU A 97 7.26 -11.14 12.02
C LEU A 97 7.18 -11.06 13.55
N THR A 98 6.65 -12.08 14.23
CA THR A 98 6.64 -12.10 15.70
C THR A 98 8.04 -12.21 16.28
N LYS A 99 8.98 -12.78 15.51
CA LYS A 99 10.40 -12.94 15.88
C LYS A 99 11.28 -11.82 15.32
N THR A 100 11.03 -11.46 14.06
CA THR A 100 11.89 -10.53 13.31
C THR A 100 11.47 -9.07 13.47
N GLY A 101 10.19 -8.81 13.73
CA GLY A 101 9.62 -7.46 13.75
C GLY A 101 9.90 -6.74 12.43
N ILE A 102 10.51 -5.55 12.53
CA ILE A 102 10.92 -4.75 11.36
C ILE A 102 12.27 -5.20 10.78
N ASN A 103 13.05 -6.01 11.49
CA ASN A 103 14.41 -6.36 11.07
C ASN A 103 14.40 -7.68 10.32
N LEU A 104 14.19 -7.59 8.99
CA LEU A 104 14.25 -8.75 8.12
C LEU A 104 15.65 -9.40 8.14
N THR A 105 15.69 -10.73 8.17
CA THR A 105 16.94 -11.48 7.97
C THR A 105 17.48 -11.24 6.56
N GLU A 106 18.78 -11.44 6.36
CA GLU A 106 19.40 -11.31 5.02
C GLU A 106 18.77 -12.25 3.99
N GLU A 107 18.28 -13.41 4.42
CA GLU A 107 17.59 -14.35 3.54
C GLU A 107 16.21 -13.82 3.10
N CYS A 108 15.43 -13.26 4.03
CA CYS A 108 14.14 -12.64 3.71
C CYS A 108 14.29 -11.37 2.87
N LYS A 109 15.39 -10.62 3.03
CA LYS A 109 15.65 -9.46 2.18
C LYS A 109 15.77 -9.84 0.70
N LYS A 110 16.34 -11.00 0.37
CA LYS A 110 16.50 -11.47 -1.03
C LYS A 110 15.18 -11.76 -1.75
N SER A 111 14.12 -12.04 -1.00
CA SER A 111 12.78 -12.34 -1.52
C SER A 111 11.78 -11.19 -1.35
N CYS A 112 12.18 -10.15 -0.63
CA CYS A 112 11.42 -8.93 -0.49
C CYS A 112 11.45 -8.16 -1.80
N ILE A 113 10.30 -7.74 -2.29
CA ILE A 113 10.14 -6.98 -3.53
C ILE A 113 10.03 -5.48 -3.24
N ALA A 114 9.39 -5.11 -2.14
CA ALA A 114 9.23 -3.71 -1.72
C ALA A 114 8.98 -3.58 -0.23
N GLY A 115 9.28 -2.38 0.26
CA GLY A 115 8.96 -1.93 1.60
C GLY A 115 8.18 -0.62 1.56
N PHE A 116 7.31 -0.43 2.53
CA PHE A 116 6.65 0.84 2.77
C PHE A 116 6.73 1.19 4.26
N TRP A 117 7.05 2.44 4.54
CA TRP A 117 7.14 2.99 5.88
C TRP A 117 6.23 4.19 5.99
N LYS A 118 5.42 4.21 7.04
CA LYS A 118 4.62 5.36 7.44
C LYS A 118 4.95 5.72 8.87
N TYR A 119 5.48 6.91 9.03
CA TYR A 119 6.03 7.41 10.29
C TYR A 119 4.96 8.15 11.11
N PRO A 120 5.22 8.44 12.39
CA PRO A 120 4.25 9.04 13.30
C PRO A 120 3.79 10.44 12.88
N ASP A 121 4.63 11.17 12.15
CA ASP A 121 4.37 12.50 11.58
C ASP A 121 3.54 12.46 10.29
N GLY A 122 3.25 11.27 9.77
CA GLY A 122 2.52 11.04 8.52
C GLY A 122 3.40 10.94 7.29
N THR A 123 4.73 11.11 7.43
CA THR A 123 5.71 10.90 6.36
C THR A 123 5.61 9.47 5.84
N GLN A 124 5.65 9.31 4.53
CA GLN A 124 5.49 8.01 3.85
C GLN A 124 6.63 7.80 2.86
N VAL A 125 7.19 6.60 2.88
CA VAL A 125 8.26 6.19 1.98
C VAL A 125 7.91 4.82 1.41
N PHE A 126 7.86 4.72 0.08
CA PHE A 126 7.77 3.46 -0.64
C PHE A 126 9.10 3.21 -1.35
N THR A 127 9.68 2.03 -1.14
CA THR A 127 11.00 1.69 -1.70
C THR A 127 10.95 0.29 -2.33
N PRO A 128 11.14 0.18 -3.65
CA PRO A 128 11.42 -1.09 -4.31
C PRO A 128 12.71 -1.70 -3.77
N PHE A 129 12.79 -3.03 -3.69
CA PHE A 129 14.01 -3.72 -3.28
C PHE A 129 15.01 -3.82 -4.47
N PRO A 130 16.34 -3.78 -4.23
CA PRO A 130 17.01 -3.52 -2.96
C PRO A 130 16.79 -2.10 -2.46
N PHE A 131 16.61 -1.96 -1.14
CA PHE A 131 16.46 -0.66 -0.50
C PHE A 131 17.74 0.16 -0.71
N SER A 132 17.61 1.26 -1.44
CA SER A 132 18.68 2.23 -1.71
C SER A 132 18.77 3.28 -0.62
#